data_AF-A0A6N8UI08-F1
#
_entry.id   AF-A0A6N8UI08-F1
#
_cell.length_a   1.000
_cell.length_b   1.000
_cell.length_c   1.000
_cell.angle_alpha   90.00
_cell.angle_beta   90.00
_cell.angle_gamma   90.00
#
_symmetry.space_group_name_H-M   'P 1'
#
loop_
_entity.id
_entity.type
_entity.pdbx_description
1 polymer ?
#
loop_
_entity_poly.entity_id
_entity_poly.type
_entity_poly.pdbx_seq_one_letter_code
_entity_poly.pdbx_strand_id
1 'polypeptide(L)'
;MHSRMFGNRTAAVGLTVASLGLLASSAYAESTFLTGEIEDGGAQIILMPRLAISNTNTRMVEWMAPEGSAVEVGDPVARLDPSDLIAQKENLEIQLEDTLANAESQVAQQELAIFDAETALIRAESNLEIAKMDASIPKGTIPDLTYERNQLLLANATNAVKRAVKALETAKFTLTQSIPVRERGVEQARNNMAEIDDAVSQT
;
A
#
# COMPACT_ATOMS: atom_id res chain seq x y z
N MET A 1 6.31 -115.06 42.72
CA MET A 1 7.69 -114.71 42.29
C MET A 1 7.76 -114.85 40.76
N HIS A 2 8.45 -114.02 39.96
CA HIS A 2 9.93 -113.83 39.86
C HIS A 2 10.64 -115.17 39.54
N SER A 3 11.57 -115.32 38.59
CA SER A 3 12.27 -114.47 37.57
C SER A 3 13.04 -115.44 36.59
N ARG A 4 13.76 -115.16 35.49
CA ARG A 4 14.23 -114.02 34.62
C ARG A 4 14.88 -114.67 33.35
N MET A 5 15.29 -114.06 32.22
CA MET A 5 15.23 -112.70 31.59
C MET A 5 15.47 -112.83 30.04
N PHE A 6 15.16 -111.81 29.24
CA PHE A 6 15.50 -111.65 27.80
C PHE A 6 16.67 -110.63 27.62
N GLY A 7 17.30 -110.41 26.44
CA GLY A 7 17.21 -111.09 25.12
C GLY A 7 17.36 -110.14 23.88
N ASN A 8 18.01 -110.62 22.79
CA ASN A 8 18.05 -110.15 21.37
C ASN A 8 18.38 -108.65 21.02
N ARG A 9 19.06 -108.28 19.90
CA ARG A 9 19.07 -108.67 18.45
C ARG A 9 17.81 -108.17 17.68
N THR A 10 17.82 -107.83 16.39
CA THR A 10 18.71 -108.15 15.24
C THR A 10 18.62 -107.06 14.14
N ALA A 11 19.26 -107.24 12.96
CA ALA A 11 19.21 -106.29 11.84
C ALA A 11 19.11 -106.94 10.42
N ALA A 12 18.57 -106.15 9.47
CA ALA A 12 18.84 -106.10 8.02
C ALA A 12 18.26 -107.11 6.98
N VAL A 13 18.16 -106.58 5.74
CA VAL A 13 18.11 -107.19 4.38
C VAL A 13 16.74 -107.42 3.68
N GLY A 14 16.65 -106.96 2.41
CA GLY A 14 15.57 -107.22 1.41
C GLY A 14 14.79 -105.94 1.00
N LEU A 15 15.06 -105.17 -0.06
CA LEU A 15 15.55 -105.34 -1.46
C LEU A 15 14.44 -105.61 -2.52
N THR A 16 14.07 -104.59 -3.30
CA THR A 16 13.61 -104.65 -4.72
C THR A 16 13.48 -103.23 -5.31
N VAL A 17 13.25 -103.08 -6.62
CA VAL A 17 13.51 -101.84 -7.41
C VAL A 17 12.34 -101.45 -8.33
N ALA A 18 11.90 -100.18 -8.29
CA ALA A 18 11.31 -99.36 -9.36
C ALA A 18 10.81 -98.03 -8.71
N SER A 19 11.21 -96.79 -9.03
CA SER A 19 11.58 -96.06 -10.26
C SER A 19 10.44 -95.19 -10.84
N LEU A 20 10.59 -93.86 -10.64
CA LEU A 20 10.08 -92.74 -11.45
C LEU A 20 8.57 -92.40 -11.40
N GLY A 21 8.27 -91.11 -11.16
CA GLY A 21 6.91 -90.56 -11.09
C GLY A 21 6.82 -89.25 -10.32
N LEU A 22 7.62 -88.24 -10.68
CA LEU A 22 7.70 -86.97 -9.95
C LEU A 22 6.46 -86.09 -10.22
N LEU A 23 5.93 -85.41 -9.20
CA LEU A 23 4.79 -84.51 -9.35
C LEU A 23 5.18 -83.25 -10.12
N ALA A 24 4.36 -82.87 -11.10
CA ALA A 24 4.48 -81.63 -11.86
C ALA A 24 3.12 -80.94 -12.04
N SER A 25 2.56 -80.42 -10.94
CA SER A 25 1.39 -79.53 -11.02
C SER A 25 1.83 -78.16 -11.53
N SER A 26 1.78 -77.97 -12.86
CA SER A 26 2.05 -76.67 -13.48
C SER A 26 0.95 -75.68 -13.11
N ALA A 27 1.23 -74.79 -12.17
CA ALA A 27 0.37 -73.65 -11.89
C ALA A 27 0.38 -72.70 -13.09
N TYR A 28 -0.65 -72.79 -13.95
CA TYR A 28 -0.90 -71.81 -14.99
C TYR A 28 -1.31 -70.49 -14.33
N ALA A 29 -0.36 -69.56 -14.21
CA ALA A 29 -0.63 -68.19 -13.87
C ALA A 29 -1.30 -67.52 -15.08
N GLU A 30 -2.64 -67.46 -15.08
CA GLU A 30 -3.41 -66.73 -16.08
C GLU A 30 -3.13 -65.23 -15.95
N SER A 31 -2.46 -64.65 -16.96
CA SER A 31 -2.06 -63.25 -16.96
C SER A 31 -3.25 -62.36 -17.31
N THR A 32 -4.10 -62.07 -16.33
CA THR A 32 -5.23 -61.14 -16.48
C THR A 32 -4.70 -59.73 -16.75
N PHE A 33 -4.74 -59.31 -18.02
CA PHE A 33 -4.36 -57.96 -18.43
C PHE A 33 -5.47 -56.96 -18.04
N LEU A 34 -5.31 -56.33 -16.88
CA LEU A 34 -6.19 -55.26 -16.43
C LEU A 34 -5.81 -53.94 -17.12
N THR A 35 -6.59 -53.53 -18.12
CA THR A 35 -6.53 -52.18 -18.67
C THR A 35 -7.36 -51.23 -17.81
N GLY A 36 -6.73 -50.21 -17.25
CA GLY A 36 -7.39 -49.12 -16.52
C GLY A 36 -6.68 -47.80 -16.77
N GLU A 37 -7.42 -46.71 -16.70
CA GLU A 37 -6.89 -45.35 -16.76
C GLU A 37 -6.49 -44.89 -15.35
N ILE A 38 -5.39 -44.15 -15.24
CA ILE A 38 -4.88 -43.64 -13.96
C ILE A 38 -5.10 -42.13 -13.96
N GLU A 39 -6.21 -41.70 -13.39
CA GLU A 39 -6.48 -40.28 -13.10
C GLU A 39 -5.82 -39.88 -11.77
N ASP A 40 -5.40 -38.62 -11.66
CA ASP A 40 -4.90 -38.06 -10.40
C ASP A 40 -6.06 -37.67 -9.47
N GLY A 41 -6.20 -38.40 -8.37
CA GLY A 41 -7.20 -38.11 -7.33
C GLY A 41 -6.89 -36.89 -6.44
N GLY A 42 -5.72 -36.25 -6.59
CA GLY A 42 -5.26 -35.11 -5.79
C GLY A 42 -5.14 -33.78 -6.52
N ALA A 43 -5.42 -33.75 -7.83
CA ALA A 43 -5.17 -32.61 -8.72
C ALA A 43 -5.83 -31.31 -8.23
N GLN A 44 -5.03 -30.25 -8.04
CA GLN A 44 -5.48 -28.95 -7.54
C GLN A 44 -4.92 -27.80 -8.39
N ILE A 45 -5.77 -26.82 -8.67
CA ILE A 45 -5.40 -25.61 -9.42
C ILE A 45 -5.00 -24.52 -8.43
N ILE A 46 -3.71 -24.20 -8.38
CA ILE A 46 -3.21 -23.04 -7.63
C ILE A 46 -3.57 -21.77 -8.42
N LEU A 47 -4.44 -20.94 -7.83
CA LEU A 47 -4.84 -19.66 -8.42
C LEU A 47 -3.99 -18.53 -7.84
N MET A 48 -3.48 -17.64 -8.69
CA MET A 48 -2.75 -16.45 -8.26
C MET A 48 -3.68 -15.55 -7.41
N PRO A 49 -3.23 -15.05 -6.25
CA PRO A 49 -4.03 -14.15 -5.43
C PRO A 49 -4.34 -12.84 -6.17
N ARG A 50 -5.49 -12.22 -5.83
CA ARG A 50 -5.82 -10.88 -6.31
C ARG A 50 -4.99 -9.85 -5.57
N LEU A 51 -3.84 -9.49 -6.13
CA LEU A 51 -3.05 -8.35 -5.66
C LEU A 51 -3.93 -7.09 -5.73
N ALA A 52 -3.94 -6.30 -4.65
CA ALA A 52 -4.84 -5.15 -4.52
C ALA A 52 -4.49 -3.98 -5.47
N ILE A 53 -3.28 -3.99 -6.06
CA ILE A 53 -2.66 -2.80 -6.66
C ILE A 53 -2.38 -2.96 -8.15
N SER A 54 -2.88 -1.96 -8.86
CA SER A 54 -2.63 -1.60 -10.26
C SER A 54 -3.21 -2.52 -11.36
N ASN A 55 -3.92 -1.86 -12.24
CA ASN A 55 -4.70 -2.27 -13.43
C ASN A 55 -4.08 -3.26 -14.45
N THR A 56 -2.83 -3.70 -14.29
CA THR A 56 -2.08 -4.40 -15.34
C THR A 56 -2.00 -5.90 -15.07
N ASN A 57 -2.77 -6.68 -15.84
CA ASN A 57 -2.95 -8.12 -15.70
C ASN A 57 -1.73 -8.98 -16.16
N THR A 58 -0.52 -8.43 -16.07
CA THR A 58 0.70 -8.94 -16.71
C THR A 58 1.94 -8.67 -15.85
N ARG A 59 2.00 -9.25 -14.64
CA ARG A 59 3.28 -9.35 -13.91
C ARG A 59 4.13 -10.44 -14.54
N MET A 60 5.41 -10.18 -14.75
CA MET A 60 6.35 -11.22 -15.15
C MET A 60 6.62 -12.15 -13.96
N VAL A 61 6.63 -13.45 -14.23
CA VAL A 61 7.00 -14.48 -13.27
C VAL A 61 8.53 -14.62 -13.35
N GLU A 62 9.23 -14.18 -12.31
CA GLU A 62 10.70 -14.22 -12.22
C GLU A 62 11.20 -15.67 -12.26
N TRP A 63 10.49 -16.57 -11.58
CA TRP A 63 10.85 -17.97 -11.42
C TRP A 63 9.63 -18.85 -11.15
N MET A 64 9.65 -20.09 -11.63
CA MET A 64 8.69 -21.14 -11.32
C MET A 64 9.39 -22.46 -11.01
N ALA A 65 8.76 -23.29 -10.18
CA ALA A 65 9.13 -24.70 -10.04
C ALA A 65 8.99 -25.41 -11.40
N PRO A 66 9.97 -26.23 -11.83
CA PRO A 66 9.93 -26.88 -13.14
C PRO A 66 8.82 -27.94 -13.22
N GLU A 67 8.21 -28.09 -14.39
CA GLU A 67 7.11 -29.04 -14.62
C GLU A 67 7.51 -30.47 -14.23
N GLY A 68 6.64 -31.17 -13.50
CA GLY A 68 6.90 -32.52 -13.00
C GLY A 68 7.82 -32.61 -11.77
N SER A 69 8.23 -31.49 -11.18
CA SER A 69 8.88 -31.50 -9.86
C SER A 69 7.89 -31.84 -8.74
N ALA A 70 8.38 -32.56 -7.72
CA ALA A 70 7.65 -32.75 -6.47
C ALA A 70 7.85 -31.52 -5.56
N VAL A 71 6.76 -31.01 -5.00
CA VAL A 71 6.73 -29.85 -4.08
C VAL A 71 5.90 -30.20 -2.85
N GLU A 72 6.30 -29.71 -1.68
CA GLU A 72 5.58 -29.90 -0.42
C GLU A 72 4.63 -28.72 -0.11
N VAL A 73 3.73 -28.91 0.85
CA VAL A 73 2.73 -27.89 1.23
C VAL A 73 3.42 -26.72 1.95
N GLY A 74 3.65 -25.64 1.20
CA GLY A 74 4.36 -24.44 1.67
C GLY A 74 5.55 -24.05 0.80
N ASP A 75 5.97 -24.91 -0.12
CA ASP A 75 7.04 -24.57 -1.07
C ASP A 75 6.60 -23.46 -2.05
N PRO A 76 7.51 -22.53 -2.43
CA PRO A 76 7.22 -21.55 -3.46
C PRO A 76 7.14 -22.24 -4.82
N VAL A 77 5.95 -22.23 -5.45
CA VAL A 77 5.74 -22.77 -6.80
C VAL A 77 6.03 -21.72 -7.89
N ALA A 78 5.86 -20.44 -7.58
CA ALA A 78 6.17 -19.31 -8.46
C ALA A 78 6.57 -18.07 -7.66
N ARG A 79 7.38 -17.19 -8.26
CA ARG A 79 7.71 -15.84 -7.76
C ARG A 79 7.42 -14.79 -8.83
N LEU A 80 6.84 -13.67 -8.44
CA LEU A 80 6.60 -12.51 -9.31
C LEU A 80 7.73 -11.50 -9.18
N ASP A 81 8.08 -10.81 -10.26
CA ASP A 81 9.10 -9.75 -10.24
C ASP A 81 8.66 -8.57 -9.34
N PRO A 82 9.43 -8.21 -8.29
CA PRO A 82 9.12 -7.09 -7.41
C PRO A 82 9.53 -5.72 -7.99
N SER A 83 10.28 -5.67 -9.10
CA SER A 83 10.87 -4.43 -9.64
C SER A 83 9.82 -3.35 -9.91
N ASP A 84 8.67 -3.74 -10.48
CA ASP A 84 7.54 -2.82 -10.72
C ASP A 84 6.92 -2.27 -9.42
N LEU A 85 6.96 -3.02 -8.31
CA LEU A 85 6.48 -2.52 -7.01
C LEU A 85 7.49 -1.59 -6.37
N ILE A 86 8.78 -1.91 -6.43
CA ILE A 86 9.87 -1.05 -5.93
C ILE A 86 9.84 0.30 -6.67
N ALA A 87 9.69 0.28 -7.99
CA ALA A 87 9.55 1.50 -8.79
C ALA A 87 8.26 2.28 -8.48
N GLN A 88 7.11 1.61 -8.30
CA GLN A 88 5.87 2.29 -7.90
C GLN A 88 5.97 2.90 -6.49
N LYS A 89 6.65 2.22 -5.56
CA LYS A 89 6.95 2.72 -4.22
C LYS A 89 7.82 3.97 -4.26
N GLU A 90 8.98 3.93 -4.93
CA GLU A 90 9.88 5.10 -5.06
C GLU A 90 9.14 6.31 -5.67
N ASN A 91 8.31 6.10 -6.70
CA ASN A 91 7.49 7.16 -7.30
C ASN A 91 6.45 7.73 -6.31
N LEU A 92 5.93 6.94 -5.36
CA LEU A 92 4.96 7.39 -4.36
C LEU A 92 5.61 8.03 -3.13
N GLU A 93 6.82 7.61 -2.76
CA GLU A 93 7.66 8.30 -1.77
C GLU A 93 8.02 9.72 -2.26
N ILE A 94 8.42 9.84 -3.54
CA ILE A 94 8.67 11.15 -4.18
C ILE A 94 7.40 12.00 -4.21
N GLN A 95 6.25 11.44 -4.62
CA GLN A 95 4.97 12.17 -4.61
C GLN A 95 4.53 12.58 -3.19
N LEU A 96 4.78 11.77 -2.18
CA LEU A 96 4.47 12.11 -0.79
C LEU A 96 5.32 13.30 -0.33
N GLU A 97 6.64 13.27 -0.56
CA GLU A 97 7.53 14.39 -0.23
C GLU A 97 7.16 15.67 -1.00
N ASP A 98 6.88 15.57 -2.30
CA ASP A 98 6.38 16.68 -3.11
C ASP A 98 5.07 17.26 -2.54
N THR A 99 4.10 16.42 -2.15
CA THR A 99 2.83 16.93 -1.56
C THR A 99 3.03 17.60 -0.21
N LEU A 100 3.97 17.12 0.61
CA LEU A 100 4.32 17.74 1.89
C LEU A 100 5.00 19.10 1.69
N ALA A 101 6.04 19.16 0.86
CA ALA A 101 6.75 20.41 0.54
C ALA A 101 5.83 21.45 -0.12
N ASN A 102 4.93 21.03 -1.01
CA ASN A 102 3.93 21.91 -1.60
C ASN A 102 2.88 22.38 -0.58
N ALA A 103 2.48 21.53 0.38
CA ALA A 103 1.54 21.92 1.45
C ALA A 103 2.15 22.94 2.42
N GLU A 104 3.43 22.78 2.80
CA GLU A 104 4.17 23.74 3.62
C GLU A 104 4.38 25.07 2.88
N SER A 105 4.83 25.02 1.63
CA SER A 105 5.01 26.22 0.79
C SER A 105 3.70 27.01 0.63
N GLN A 106 2.56 26.34 0.50
CA GLN A 106 1.25 26.99 0.46
C GLN A 106 0.85 27.65 1.78
N VAL A 107 1.25 27.11 2.94
CA VAL A 107 1.05 27.77 4.25
C VAL A 107 1.88 29.04 4.30
N ALA A 108 3.18 28.96 4.03
CA ALA A 108 4.09 30.11 4.08
C ALA A 108 3.63 31.25 3.14
N GLN A 109 3.12 30.92 1.94
CA GLN A 109 2.54 31.90 1.01
C GLN A 109 1.26 32.56 1.56
N GLN A 110 0.40 31.81 2.26
CA GLN A 110 -0.85 32.34 2.84
C GLN A 110 -0.59 33.15 4.11
N GLU A 111 0.40 32.78 4.92
CA GLU A 111 0.86 33.56 6.07
C GLU A 111 1.53 34.88 5.63
N LEU A 112 2.34 34.85 4.57
CA LEU A 112 2.89 36.07 3.96
C LEU A 112 1.78 36.99 3.44
N ALA A 113 0.76 36.44 2.77
CA ALA A 113 -0.40 37.23 2.30
C ALA A 113 -1.21 37.86 3.47
N ILE A 114 -1.26 37.21 4.64
CA ILE A 114 -1.83 37.79 5.86
C ILE A 114 -0.92 38.92 6.37
N PHE A 115 0.40 38.70 6.47
CA PHE A 115 1.35 39.70 6.95
C PHE A 115 1.38 40.96 6.06
N ASP A 116 1.30 40.81 4.74
CA ASP A 116 1.17 41.93 3.80
C ASP A 116 -0.16 42.68 3.99
N ALA A 117 -1.26 41.98 4.27
CA ALA A 117 -2.55 42.59 4.56
C ALA A 117 -2.58 43.33 5.90
N GLU A 118 -1.93 42.80 6.94
CA GLU A 118 -1.74 43.50 8.23
C GLU A 118 -0.86 44.74 8.07
N THR A 119 0.23 44.62 7.31
CA THR A 119 1.12 45.74 6.98
C THR A 119 0.38 46.81 6.17
N ALA A 120 -0.50 46.41 5.24
CA ALA A 120 -1.36 47.33 4.49
C ALA A 120 -2.40 48.02 5.38
N LEU A 121 -2.98 47.31 6.37
CA LEU A 121 -3.89 47.88 7.36
C LEU A 121 -3.19 48.93 8.23
N ILE A 122 -2.04 48.61 8.82
CA ILE A 122 -1.26 49.53 9.67
C ILE A 122 -0.89 50.81 8.89
N ARG A 123 -0.52 50.69 7.61
CA ARG A 123 -0.27 51.84 6.71
C ARG A 123 -1.54 52.66 6.45
N ALA A 124 -2.68 52.00 6.23
CA ALA A 124 -3.96 52.69 6.02
C ALA A 124 -4.44 53.42 7.29
N GLU A 125 -4.26 52.83 8.47
CA GLU A 125 -4.58 53.41 9.77
C GLU A 125 -3.68 54.61 10.09
N SER A 126 -2.37 54.49 9.84
CA SER A 126 -1.42 55.61 9.97
C SER A 126 -1.83 56.81 9.09
N ASN A 127 -2.21 56.54 7.84
CA ASN A 127 -2.72 57.57 6.92
C ASN A 127 -4.07 58.15 7.36
N LEU A 128 -4.92 57.36 8.03
CA LEU A 128 -6.18 57.82 8.60
C LEU A 128 -5.95 58.75 9.80
N GLU A 129 -5.01 58.45 10.70
CA GLU A 129 -4.70 59.37 11.81
C GLU A 129 -4.11 60.69 11.31
N ILE A 130 -3.23 60.68 10.31
CA ILE A 130 -2.74 61.92 9.66
C ILE A 130 -3.92 62.69 9.06
N ALA A 131 -4.78 62.04 8.28
CA ALA A 131 -5.93 62.70 7.66
C ALA A 131 -6.97 63.22 8.67
N LYS A 132 -7.12 62.57 9.84
CA LYS A 132 -7.92 63.08 10.97
C LYS A 132 -7.32 64.35 11.57
N MET A 133 -5.99 64.40 11.75
CA MET A 133 -5.31 65.60 12.25
C MET A 133 -5.52 66.76 11.27
N ASP A 134 -5.27 66.56 9.97
CA ASP A 134 -5.47 67.56 8.92
C ASP A 134 -6.93 68.03 8.80
N ALA A 135 -7.90 67.13 8.99
CA ALA A 135 -9.33 67.43 8.93
C ALA A 135 -9.91 68.00 10.23
N SER A 136 -9.15 68.03 11.33
CA SER A 136 -9.56 68.63 12.61
C SER A 136 -9.51 70.16 12.61
N ILE A 137 -8.84 70.76 11.60
CA ILE A 137 -8.64 72.21 11.48
C ILE A 137 -9.99 72.90 11.17
N PRO A 138 -10.45 73.86 11.99
CA PRO A 138 -11.73 74.54 11.77
C PRO A 138 -11.80 75.33 10.45
N LYS A 139 -13.00 75.38 9.86
CA LYS A 139 -13.27 76.21 8.69
C LYS A 139 -13.02 77.69 9.02
N GLY A 140 -12.30 78.38 8.13
CA GLY A 140 -11.87 79.78 8.32
C GLY A 140 -10.47 79.95 8.90
N THR A 141 -9.88 78.91 9.51
CA THR A 141 -8.44 78.92 9.88
C THR A 141 -7.54 78.63 8.67
N ILE A 142 -8.07 77.92 7.67
CA ILE A 142 -7.43 77.58 6.39
C ILE A 142 -8.37 77.94 5.22
N PRO A 143 -7.85 78.10 3.99
CA PRO A 143 -8.68 78.34 2.81
C PRO A 143 -9.71 77.22 2.59
N ASP A 144 -10.92 77.57 2.15
CA ASP A 144 -12.04 76.64 1.96
C ASP A 144 -11.67 75.41 1.10
N LEU A 145 -10.95 75.62 -0.01
CA LEU A 145 -10.46 74.53 -0.88
C LEU A 145 -9.50 73.56 -0.15
N THR A 146 -8.72 74.04 0.82
CA THR A 146 -7.85 73.20 1.65
C THR A 146 -8.67 72.42 2.67
N TYR A 147 -9.65 73.08 3.31
CA TYR A 147 -10.58 72.40 4.21
C TYR A 147 -11.35 71.28 3.49
N GLU A 148 -11.94 71.55 2.32
CA GLU A 148 -12.66 70.55 1.51
C GLU A 148 -11.74 69.41 1.06
N ARG A 149 -10.48 69.70 0.68
CA ARG A 149 -9.47 68.68 0.38
C ARG A 149 -9.18 67.80 1.59
N ASN A 150 -9.02 68.37 2.78
CA ASN A 150 -8.72 67.61 4.00
C ASN A 150 -9.91 66.70 4.39
N GLN A 151 -11.15 67.18 4.28
CA GLN A 151 -12.34 66.34 4.50
C GLN A 151 -12.45 65.20 3.47
N LEU A 152 -12.11 65.45 2.20
CA LEU A 152 -12.05 64.42 1.16
C LEU A 152 -10.94 63.38 1.43
N LEU A 153 -9.77 63.82 1.91
CA LEU A 153 -8.68 62.93 2.31
C LEU A 153 -9.08 62.04 3.50
N LEU A 154 -9.73 62.60 4.52
CA LEU A 154 -10.29 61.85 5.65
C LEU A 154 -11.30 60.79 5.19
N ALA A 155 -12.23 61.15 4.31
CA ALA A 155 -13.21 60.21 3.75
C ALA A 155 -12.54 59.08 2.95
N ASN A 156 -11.52 59.41 2.15
CA ASN A 156 -10.76 58.44 1.37
C ASN A 156 -9.92 57.51 2.25
N ALA A 157 -9.22 58.03 3.26
CA ALA A 157 -8.44 57.23 4.21
C ALA A 157 -9.34 56.31 5.05
N THR A 158 -10.51 56.80 5.49
CA THR A 158 -11.52 55.99 6.19
C THR A 158 -12.00 54.82 5.32
N ASN A 159 -12.18 55.05 4.01
CA ASN A 159 -12.54 54.00 3.06
C ASN A 159 -11.37 53.07 2.70
N ALA A 160 -10.12 53.54 2.80
CA ALA A 160 -8.92 52.70 2.63
C ALA A 160 -8.78 51.71 3.80
N VAL A 161 -8.91 52.15 5.05
CA VAL A 161 -8.92 51.27 6.24
C VAL A 161 -10.02 50.21 6.12
N LYS A 162 -11.25 50.60 5.78
CA LYS A 162 -12.36 49.65 5.55
C LYS A 162 -12.10 48.61 4.45
N ARG A 163 -11.23 48.90 3.48
CA ARG A 163 -10.80 47.94 2.45
C ARG A 163 -9.68 47.05 2.96
N ALA A 164 -8.71 47.60 3.70
CA ALA A 164 -7.60 46.84 4.28
C ALA A 164 -8.06 45.83 5.34
N VAL A 165 -8.99 46.21 6.23
CA VAL A 165 -9.64 45.27 7.18
C VAL A 165 -10.29 44.10 6.43
N LYS A 166 -11.08 44.38 5.38
CA LYS A 166 -11.70 43.33 4.57
C LYS A 166 -10.71 42.44 3.83
N ALA A 167 -9.61 43.02 3.32
CA ALA A 167 -8.54 42.24 2.70
C ALA A 167 -7.91 41.26 3.71
N LEU A 168 -7.61 41.73 4.92
CA LEU A 168 -7.10 40.92 6.02
C LEU A 168 -8.08 39.82 6.46
N GLU A 169 -9.37 40.15 6.59
CA GLU A 169 -10.45 39.17 6.84
C GLU A 169 -10.47 38.09 5.76
N THR A 170 -10.39 38.46 4.47
CA THR A 170 -10.38 37.48 3.36
C THR A 170 -9.11 36.64 3.31
N ALA A 171 -7.94 37.19 3.65
CA ALA A 171 -6.68 36.44 3.71
C ALA A 171 -6.73 35.39 4.82
N LYS A 172 -7.15 35.78 6.04
CA LYS A 172 -7.30 34.88 7.18
C LYS A 172 -8.37 33.80 6.93
N PHE A 173 -9.51 34.17 6.35
CA PHE A 173 -10.53 33.20 5.95
C PHE A 173 -10.00 32.20 4.90
N THR A 174 -9.25 32.65 3.91
CA THR A 174 -8.66 31.78 2.88
C THR A 174 -7.70 30.75 3.49
N LEU A 175 -6.85 31.15 4.45
CA LEU A 175 -6.01 30.21 5.20
C LEU A 175 -6.86 29.18 5.95
N THR A 176 -7.89 29.60 6.68
CA THR A 176 -8.79 28.68 7.41
C THR A 176 -9.50 27.69 6.48
N GLN A 177 -9.95 28.13 5.29
CA GLN A 177 -10.59 27.24 4.31
C GLN A 177 -9.60 26.29 3.61
N SER A 178 -8.31 26.63 3.52
CA SER A 178 -7.32 25.80 2.84
C SER A 178 -6.85 24.60 3.67
N ILE A 179 -6.85 24.72 5.01
CA ILE A 179 -6.43 23.67 5.96
C ILE A 179 -7.08 22.31 5.66
N PRO A 180 -8.43 22.14 5.70
CA PRO A 180 -9.08 20.85 5.47
C PRO A 180 -9.05 20.38 4.01
N VAL A 181 -8.47 21.15 3.07
CA VAL A 181 -8.20 20.69 1.71
C VAL A 181 -6.79 20.09 1.64
N ARG A 182 -5.81 20.77 2.23
CA ARG A 182 -4.40 20.33 2.29
C ARG A 182 -4.24 19.07 3.15
N GLU A 183 -4.89 19.01 4.31
CA GLU A 183 -4.86 17.84 5.21
C GLU A 183 -5.33 16.56 4.49
N ARG A 184 -6.49 16.60 3.82
CA ARG A 184 -7.00 15.46 3.04
C ARG A 184 -6.10 15.05 1.88
N GLY A 185 -5.40 16.00 1.25
CA GLY A 185 -4.41 15.69 0.21
C GLY A 185 -3.22 14.90 0.77
N VAL A 186 -2.71 15.32 1.93
CA VAL A 186 -1.62 14.62 2.64
C VAL A 186 -2.08 13.26 3.19
N GLU A 187 -3.29 13.15 3.74
CA GLU A 187 -3.86 11.86 4.16
C GLU A 187 -4.01 10.90 2.98
N GLN A 188 -4.51 11.37 1.83
CA GLN A 188 -4.65 10.52 0.64
C GLN A 188 -3.28 10.02 0.14
N ALA A 189 -2.26 10.89 0.10
CA ALA A 189 -0.90 10.47 -0.27
C ALA A 189 -0.32 9.43 0.70
N ARG A 190 -0.56 9.59 2.02
CA ARG A 190 -0.13 8.63 3.05
C ARG A 190 -0.87 7.29 2.96
N ASN A 191 -2.16 7.30 2.66
CA ASN A 191 -2.96 6.07 2.51
C ASN A 191 -2.50 5.27 1.28
N ASN A 192 -2.29 5.92 0.14
CA ASN A 192 -1.75 5.29 -1.06
C ASN A 192 -0.38 4.62 -0.80
N MET A 193 0.47 5.26 0.02
CA MET A 193 1.77 4.73 0.41
C MET A 193 1.65 3.51 1.33
N ALA A 194 0.73 3.53 2.30
CA ALA A 194 0.47 2.41 3.20
C ALA A 194 -0.06 1.17 2.45
N GLU A 195 -0.96 1.35 1.47
CA GLU A 195 -1.43 0.25 0.61
C GLU A 195 -0.27 -0.43 -0.14
N ILE A 196 0.70 0.35 -0.63
CA ILE A 196 1.88 -0.14 -1.35
C ILE A 196 2.85 -0.90 -0.43
N ASP A 197 3.11 -0.40 0.78
CA ASP A 197 3.93 -1.10 1.76
C ASP A 197 3.31 -2.44 2.18
N ASP A 198 1.99 -2.47 2.41
CA ASP A 198 1.25 -3.70 2.67
C ASP A 198 1.36 -4.69 1.49
N ALA A 199 1.29 -4.21 0.24
CA ALA A 199 1.42 -5.04 -0.96
C ALA A 199 2.84 -5.58 -1.18
N VAL A 200 3.88 -4.79 -0.91
CA VAL A 200 5.29 -5.22 -0.95
C VAL A 200 5.58 -6.26 0.14
N SER A 201 4.89 -6.21 1.28
CA SER A 201 5.02 -7.23 2.33
C SER A 201 4.43 -8.61 1.98
N GLN A 202 3.69 -8.70 0.86
CA GLN A 202 2.93 -9.89 0.44
C GLN A 202 3.53 -10.61 -0.80
N THR A 203 4.70 -10.17 -1.29
CA THR A 203 5.39 -10.72 -2.47
C THR A 203 6.75 -11.31 -2.15
#